data_AF-A0A963XRR7-F1
#
_entry.id   AF-A0A963XRR7-F1
#
_cell.length_a   1.000
_cell.length_b   1.000
_cell.length_c   1.000
_cell.angle_alpha   90.00
_cell.angle_beta   90.00
_cell.angle_gamma   90.00
#
_symmetry.space_group_name_H-M   'P 1'
#
loop_
_entity.id
_entity.type
_entity.pdbx_description
1 polymer ?
#
loop_
_entity_poly.entity_id
_entity_poly.type
_entity_poly.pdbx_seq_one_letter_code
_entity_poly.pdbx_strand_id
1 'polypeptide(L)'
;MSRIDDTKTFIPVRIAVLTVSDTRSLAEDRSGDTLVQRLTEAGHVLADRKVLRDERAEIAAQLRAWVADPGVDVVLSTGGTGLTGRDVTVEAHRDVYEKEIEAFATVFTIVSM
;
A
#
# COMPACT_ATOMS: atom_id res chain seq x y z
N MET A 1 -13.39 1.73 -21.45
CA MET A 1 -13.24 1.88 -19.98
C MET A 1 -14.62 2.14 -19.41
N SER A 2 -15.06 1.37 -18.41
CA SER A 2 -16.31 1.65 -17.71
C SER A 2 -16.18 3.02 -17.03
N ARG A 3 -17.09 3.95 -17.33
CA ARG A 3 -17.14 5.27 -16.70
C ARG A 3 -17.60 5.09 -15.25
N ILE A 4 -17.07 5.86 -14.32
CA ILE A 4 -17.58 5.91 -12.95
C ILE A 4 -19.01 6.47 -13.02
N ASP A 5 -19.93 5.83 -12.31
CA ASP A 5 -21.32 6.30 -12.19
C ASP A 5 -21.40 7.30 -11.04
N ASP A 6 -21.27 8.59 -11.37
CA ASP A 6 -21.23 9.70 -10.40
C ASP A 6 -22.58 9.93 -9.69
N THR A 7 -23.64 9.18 -10.06
CA THR A 7 -24.93 9.25 -9.36
C THR A 7 -24.96 8.42 -8.08
N LYS A 8 -24.02 7.49 -7.92
CA LYS A 8 -23.94 6.65 -6.72
C LYS A 8 -23.31 7.39 -5.56
N THR A 9 -23.83 7.14 -4.36
CA THR A 9 -23.23 7.64 -3.12
C THR A 9 -21.82 7.07 -2.98
N PHE A 10 -20.85 7.97 -2.79
CA PHE A 10 -19.48 7.59 -2.50
C PHE A 10 -19.40 6.90 -1.13
N ILE A 11 -18.72 5.75 -1.07
CA ILE A 11 -18.47 5.01 0.17
C ILE A 11 -16.97 5.11 0.47
N PRO A 12 -16.57 5.92 1.48
CA PRO A 12 -15.19 5.97 1.92
C PRO A 12 -14.71 4.60 2.41
N VAL A 13 -13.45 4.28 2.13
CA VAL A 13 -12.76 3.12 2.71
C VAL A 13 -11.62 3.62 3.58
N ARG A 14 -11.21 2.80 4.54
CA ARG A 14 -10.17 3.07 5.52
C ARG A 14 -8.87 2.44 5.04
N ILE A 15 -7.90 3.30 4.71
CA ILE A 15 -6.67 2.91 4.03
C ILE A 15 -5.49 3.05 5.00
N ALA A 16 -4.74 1.97 5.20
CA ALA A 16 -3.46 2.00 5.88
C ALA A 16 -2.31 2.18 4.88
N VAL A 17 -1.32 3.02 5.22
CA VAL A 17 -0.17 3.33 4.34
C VAL A 17 1.12 2.83 4.98
N LEU A 18 1.86 2.00 4.24
CA LEU A 18 3.20 1.53 4.62
C LEU A 18 4.27 2.06 3.68
N THR A 19 5.26 2.73 4.24
CA THR A 19 6.50 3.03 3.54
C THR A 19 7.57 2.04 3.99
N VAL A 20 8.19 1.36 3.05
CA VAL A 20 9.33 0.47 3.31
C VAL A 20 10.61 1.20 2.90
N SER A 21 11.49 1.47 3.87
CA SER A 21 12.76 2.13 3.63
C SER A 21 13.78 1.97 4.77
N ASP A 22 15.00 1.62 4.38
CA ASP A 22 16.19 1.62 5.25
C ASP A 22 16.73 3.00 5.65
N THR A 23 16.29 4.07 4.99
CA THR A 23 16.85 5.41 5.22
C THR A 23 15.84 6.45 5.62
N ARG A 24 14.56 6.29 5.25
CA ARG A 24 13.54 7.32 5.52
C ARG A 24 12.98 7.23 6.94
N SER A 25 12.69 8.40 7.48
CA SER A 25 11.80 8.61 8.62
C SER A 25 10.44 9.14 8.13
N LEU A 26 9.44 9.19 9.01
CA LEU A 26 8.14 9.81 8.67
C LEU A 26 8.28 11.25 8.17
N ALA A 27 9.26 12.01 8.66
CA ALA A 27 9.49 13.40 8.26
C ALA A 27 10.04 13.56 6.82
N GLU A 28 10.56 12.48 6.23
CA GLU A 28 11.20 12.48 4.92
C GLU A 28 10.45 11.59 3.91
N ASP A 29 9.31 11.05 4.32
CA ASP A 29 8.52 10.08 3.58
C ASP A 29 7.57 10.76 2.57
N ARG A 30 8.17 11.32 1.51
CA ARG A 30 7.45 12.02 0.44
C ARG A 30 6.45 11.13 -0.30
N SER A 31 6.77 9.85 -0.47
CA SER A 31 5.89 8.90 -1.16
C SER A 31 4.67 8.58 -0.29
N GLY A 32 4.86 8.31 1.00
CA GLY A 32 3.76 8.15 1.94
C GLY A 32 2.91 9.42 2.06
N ASP A 33 3.52 10.62 2.08
CA ASP A 33 2.79 11.89 2.08
C ASP A 33 1.91 12.02 0.83
N THR A 34 2.45 11.65 -0.34
CA THR A 34 1.70 11.68 -1.61
C THR A 34 0.51 10.72 -1.58
N LEU A 35 0.68 9.51 -1.04
CA LEU A 35 -0.42 8.55 -0.90
C LEU A 35 -1.49 9.04 0.06
N VAL A 36 -1.09 9.57 1.22
CA VAL A 36 -2.00 10.14 2.23
C VAL A 36 -2.79 11.33 1.67
N GLN A 37 -2.11 12.22 0.94
CA GLN A 37 -2.76 13.35 0.30
C GLN A 37 -3.82 12.86 -0.70
N ARG A 38 -3.43 11.99 -1.64
CA ARG A 38 -4.33 11.53 -2.71
C ARG A 38 -5.52 10.75 -2.20
N LEU A 39 -5.33 9.88 -1.20
CA LEU A 39 -6.46 9.13 -0.63
C LEU A 39 -7.43 10.06 0.10
N THR A 40 -6.93 11.06 0.81
CA THR A 40 -7.77 12.00 1.58
C THR A 40 -8.52 12.94 0.63
N GLU A 41 -7.85 13.45 -0.40
CA GLU A 41 -8.47 14.27 -1.46
C GLU A 41 -9.53 13.50 -2.25
N ALA A 42 -9.36 12.17 -2.40
CA ALA A 42 -10.37 11.29 -2.98
C ALA A 42 -11.55 10.98 -2.04
N GLY A 43 -11.54 11.47 -0.80
CA GLY A 43 -12.61 11.28 0.18
C GLY A 43 -12.49 10.02 1.05
N HIS A 44 -11.39 9.28 0.95
CA HIS A 44 -11.11 8.11 1.80
C HIS A 44 -10.54 8.52 3.17
N VAL A 45 -10.45 7.55 4.08
CA VAL A 45 -9.97 7.77 5.45
C VAL A 45 -8.59 7.14 5.62
N LEU A 46 -7.62 7.90 6.15
CA LEU A 46 -6.35 7.33 6.60
C LEU A 46 -6.58 6.56 7.91
N ALA A 47 -6.46 5.24 7.87
CA ALA A 47 -6.66 4.36 9.03
C ALA A 47 -5.42 4.28 9.92
N ASP A 48 -4.25 4.12 9.30
CA ASP A 48 -2.95 4.05 9.96
C ASP A 48 -1.85 4.42 8.95
N ARG A 49 -0.67 4.80 9.46
CA ARG A 49 0.52 5.06 8.64
C ARG A 49 1.77 4.61 9.37
N LYS A 50 2.62 3.85 8.68
CA LYS A 50 3.90 3.39 9.23
C LYS A 50 5.04 3.47 8.23
N VAL A 51 6.25 3.56 8.77
CA VAL A 51 7.51 3.39 8.04
C VAL A 51 8.24 2.21 8.67
N LEU A 52 8.57 1.20 7.88
CA LEU A 52 9.34 0.03 8.32
C LEU A 52 10.62 -0.11 7.50
N ARG A 53 11.60 -0.82 8.06
CA ARG A 53 12.81 -1.21 7.34
C ARG A 53 12.51 -2.33 6.34
N ASP A 54 13.45 -2.57 5.44
CA ASP A 54 13.38 -3.62 4.42
C ASP A 54 13.59 -5.02 5.04
N GLU A 55 12.70 -5.38 5.97
CA GLU A 55 12.75 -6.62 6.74
C GLU A 55 11.46 -7.42 6.52
N ARG A 56 11.55 -8.52 5.76
CA ARG A 56 10.40 -9.31 5.30
C ARG A 56 9.46 -9.71 6.44
N ALA A 57 10.02 -10.15 7.57
CA ALA A 57 9.25 -10.58 8.73
C ALA A 57 8.47 -9.43 9.37
N GLU A 58 9.06 -8.25 9.47
CA GLU A 58 8.40 -7.06 10.03
C GLU A 58 7.29 -6.56 9.12
N ILE A 59 7.56 -6.49 7.81
CA ILE A 59 6.56 -6.10 6.80
C ILE A 59 5.38 -7.09 6.85
N ALA A 60 5.63 -8.40 6.76
CA ALA A 60 4.56 -9.40 6.77
C ALA A 60 3.78 -9.40 8.10
N ALA A 61 4.46 -9.20 9.24
CA ALA A 61 3.78 -9.08 10.54
C ALA A 61 2.84 -7.87 10.58
N GLN A 62 3.29 -6.71 10.08
CA GLN A 62 2.45 -5.51 10.02
C GLN A 62 1.28 -5.66 9.04
N LEU A 63 1.51 -6.28 7.87
CA LEU A 63 0.44 -6.60 6.92
C LEU A 63 -0.62 -7.50 7.57
N ARG A 64 -0.22 -8.57 8.27
CA ARG A 64 -1.17 -9.45 8.99
C ARG A 64 -1.93 -8.71 10.09
N ALA A 65 -1.26 -7.81 10.81
CA ALA A 65 -1.92 -7.00 11.84
C ALA A 65 -3.04 -6.13 11.24
N TRP A 66 -2.79 -5.47 10.11
CA TRP A 66 -3.81 -4.68 9.43
C TRP A 66 -4.89 -5.54 8.74
N VAL A 67 -4.54 -6.70 8.19
CA VAL A 67 -5.53 -7.65 7.64
C VAL A 67 -6.51 -8.14 8.71
N ALA A 68 -6.03 -8.32 9.94
CA ALA A 68 -6.87 -8.73 11.07
C ALA A 68 -7.64 -7.56 11.72
N ASP A 69 -7.32 -6.32 11.36
CA ASP A 69 -7.93 -5.13 11.96
C ASP A 69 -9.24 -4.79 11.24
N PRO A 70 -10.42 -4.88 11.91
CA PRO A 70 -11.68 -4.47 11.31
C PRO A 70 -11.74 -2.97 11.01
N GLY A 71 -10.74 -2.18 11.43
CA GLY A 71 -10.48 -0.77 11.14
C GLY A 71 -9.87 -0.49 9.77
N VAL A 72 -9.34 -1.49 9.07
CA VAL A 72 -8.60 -1.34 7.81
C VAL A 72 -9.29 -2.10 6.68
N ASP A 73 -9.59 -1.40 5.59
CA ASP A 73 -10.20 -1.97 4.39
C ASP A 73 -9.17 -2.21 3.28
N VAL A 74 -8.13 -1.36 3.20
CA VAL A 74 -7.10 -1.38 2.15
C VAL A 74 -5.74 -1.10 2.77
N VAL A 75 -4.71 -1.82 2.33
CA VAL A 75 -3.32 -1.49 2.61
C VAL A 75 -2.63 -1.04 1.32
N LEU A 76 -1.93 0.10 1.37
CA LEU A 76 -1.07 0.58 0.29
C LEU A 76 0.37 0.61 0.79
N SER A 77 1.29 -0.04 0.07
CA SER A 77 2.72 0.01 0.39
C SER A 77 3.54 0.68 -0.71
N THR A 78 4.62 1.37 -0.34
CA THR A 78 5.60 1.95 -1.27
C THR A 78 7.03 1.72 -0.78
N GLY A 79 7.94 1.38 -1.70
CA GLY A 79 9.35 1.08 -1.40
C GLY A 79 9.66 -0.42 -1.24
N GLY A 80 10.95 -0.77 -1.30
CA GLY A 80 11.46 -2.14 -1.13
C GLY A 80 11.11 -3.15 -2.23
N THR A 81 10.79 -2.68 -3.44
CA THR A 81 10.40 -3.51 -4.60
C THR A 81 11.48 -3.60 -5.68
N GLY A 82 12.72 -3.18 -5.39
CA GLY A 82 13.84 -3.26 -6.32
C GLY A 82 14.34 -4.69 -6.56
N LEU A 83 15.51 -4.80 -7.20
CA LEU A 83 16.15 -6.08 -7.54
C LEU A 83 17.38 -6.39 -6.69
N THR A 84 17.60 -5.66 -5.60
CA THR A 84 18.74 -5.88 -4.70
C THR A 84 18.39 -6.91 -3.63
N GLY A 85 19.40 -7.49 -2.98
CA GLY A 85 19.17 -8.45 -1.88
C GLY A 85 18.48 -7.86 -0.64
N ARG A 86 18.28 -6.54 -0.57
CA ARG A 86 17.50 -5.88 0.48
C ARG A 86 16.01 -5.76 0.11
N ASP A 87 15.68 -5.72 -1.17
CA ASP A 87 14.30 -5.52 -1.61
C ASP A 87 13.48 -6.78 -1.37
N VAL A 88 12.57 -6.73 -0.40
CA VAL A 88 11.79 -7.90 0.06
C VAL A 88 10.29 -7.62 0.18
N THR A 89 9.82 -6.46 -0.28
CA THR A 89 8.41 -6.05 -0.13
C THR A 89 7.47 -6.98 -0.89
N VAL A 90 7.83 -7.43 -2.10
CA VAL A 90 6.98 -8.30 -2.92
C VAL A 90 6.81 -9.68 -2.26
N GLU A 91 7.90 -10.24 -1.74
CA GLU A 91 7.92 -11.49 -1.02
C GLU A 91 7.11 -11.41 0.28
N ALA A 92 7.26 -10.32 1.04
CA ALA A 92 6.50 -10.08 2.26
C ALA A 92 5.00 -9.97 2.02
N HIS A 93 4.58 -9.37 0.89
CA HIS A 93 3.18 -9.31 0.49
C HIS A 93 2.62 -10.68 0.11
N ARG A 94 3.38 -11.47 -0.65
CA ARG A 94 2.96 -12.83 -1.03
C ARG A 94 2.78 -13.76 0.17
N ASP A 95 3.46 -13.49 1.29
CA ASP A 95 3.29 -14.24 2.55
C ASP A 95 1.93 -14.03 3.25
N VAL A 96 1.11 -13.08 2.79
CA VAL A 96 -0.19 -12.74 3.40
C VAL A 96 -1.37 -12.84 2.44
N TYR A 97 -1.14 -13.08 1.15
CA TYR A 97 -2.20 -13.17 0.15
C TYR A 97 -2.98 -14.49 0.27
N GLU A 98 -4.31 -14.39 0.35
CA GLU A 98 -5.18 -15.53 0.06
C GLU A 98 -5.33 -15.77 -1.44
N LYS A 99 -5.36 -14.68 -2.22
CA LYS A 99 -5.45 -14.70 -3.69
C LYS A 99 -4.76 -13.46 -4.27
N GLU A 100 -3.84 -13.69 -5.19
CA GLU A 100 -3.14 -12.62 -5.91
C GLU A 100 -3.96 -12.11 -7.10
N ILE A 101 -3.98 -10.79 -7.31
CA ILE A 101 -4.58 -10.14 -8.48
C ILE A 101 -3.45 -9.78 -9.47
N GLU A 102 -3.02 -10.75 -10.27
CA GLU A 102 -1.87 -10.61 -11.19
C GLU A 102 -2.04 -9.48 -12.23
N ALA A 103 -3.28 -9.14 -12.56
CA ALA A 103 -3.60 -8.09 -13.53
C ALA A 103 -3.09 -6.70 -13.09
N PHE A 104 -2.98 -6.44 -11.77
CA PHE A 104 -2.48 -5.16 -11.27
C PHE A 104 -1.05 -4.90 -11.72
N ALA A 105 -0.13 -5.85 -11.49
CA ALA A 105 1.27 -5.71 -11.86
C ALA A 105 1.46 -5.55 -13.37
N THR A 106 0.67 -6.30 -14.16
CA THR A 106 0.67 -6.20 -15.62
C THR A 106 0.27 -4.80 -16.09
N VAL A 107 -0.86 -4.27 -15.60
CA VAL A 107 -1.35 -2.94 -15.99
C VAL A 107 -0.39 -1.85 -15.51
N PHE A 108 0.11 -1.96 -14.28
CA PHE A 108 1.10 -1.02 -13.73
C PHE A 108 2.35 -0.94 -14.62
N THR A 109 2.85 -2.09 -15.08
CA THR A 109 4.01 -2.15 -15.99
C THR A 109 3.71 -1.45 -17.31
N ILE A 110 2.55 -1.73 -17.93
CA ILE A 110 2.16 -1.15 -19.22
C ILE A 110 2.05 0.38 -19.15
N VAL A 111 1.47 0.92 -18.07
CA VAL A 111 1.29 2.38 -17.89
C VAL A 111 2.60 3.10 -17.53
N SER A 112 3.58 2.36 -17.00
CA SER A 112 4.88 2.90 -16.59
C SER A 112 5.94 2.90 -17.69
N MET A 113 5.64 2.32 -18.86
CA MET A 113 6.47 2.35 -20.07
C MET A 113 6.18 3.60 -20.91
#